data_AF-A0A7S2XKL1-F1
#
_entry.id   AF-A0A7S2XKL1-F1
#
_cell.length_a   1.000
_cell.length_b   1.000
_cell.length_c   1.000
_cell.angle_alpha   90.00
_cell.angle_beta   90.00
_cell.angle_gamma   90.00
#
_symmetry.space_group_name_H-M   'P 1'
#
loop_
_entity.id
_entity.type
_entity.pdbx_description
1 polymer ?
#
loop_
_entity_poly.entity_id
_entity_poly.type
_entity_poly.pdbx_seq_one_letter_code
_entity_poly.pdbx_strand_id
1 'polypeptide(L)'
;EESVLYWAAKNKIPVFCPALTDGSIGDMLFFHSYKRSGFVLDIVEDIRRINDLAVNSYATGMLVLGGGLVKHHTCNANLMRNGADFSVFVNTGNEFDGSDS
;
A
#
# COMPACT_ATOMS: atom_id res chain seq x y z
N GLU A 1 4.74 18.52 -15.29
CA GLU A 1 5.07 17.46 -14.32
C GLU A 1 3.96 17.37 -13.27
N GLU A 2 2.82 16.77 -13.61
CA GLU A 2 1.61 16.79 -12.76
C GLU A 2 1.31 15.45 -12.07
N SER A 3 2.00 14.38 -12.44
CA SER A 3 1.76 13.04 -11.89
C SER A 3 2.33 12.90 -10.47
N VAL A 4 1.50 12.40 -9.55
CA VAL A 4 1.93 12.03 -8.19
C VAL A 4 3.06 10.99 -8.24
N LEU A 5 2.99 10.01 -9.14
CA LEU A 5 4.01 8.96 -9.27
C LEU A 5 5.35 9.52 -9.77
N TYR A 6 5.33 10.54 -10.63
CA TYR A 6 6.55 11.23 -11.06
C TYR A 6 7.27 11.85 -9.86
N TRP A 7 6.54 12.60 -9.03
CA TRP A 7 7.10 13.25 -7.85
C TRP A 7 7.50 12.27 -6.75
N ALA A 8 6.73 11.19 -6.55
CA ALA A 8 7.10 10.12 -5.62
C ALA A 8 8.44 9.49 -6.01
N ALA A 9 8.62 9.12 -7.28
CA ALA A 9 9.88 8.57 -7.79
C ALA A 9 11.05 9.55 -7.65
N LYS A 10 10.84 10.82 -8.03
CA LYS A 10 11.87 11.87 -7.95
C LYS A 10 12.35 12.13 -6.51
N ASN A 11 11.43 12.05 -5.54
CA ASN A 11 11.73 12.25 -4.13
C ASN A 11 12.01 10.96 -3.36
N LYS A 12 12.12 9.81 -4.06
CA LYS A 12 12.39 8.49 -3.47
C LYS A 12 11.36 8.07 -2.40
N ILE A 13 10.10 8.43 -2.61
CA ILE A 13 8.98 8.02 -1.77
C ILE A 13 8.40 6.72 -2.36
N PRO A 14 8.50 5.59 -1.64
CA PRO A 14 7.95 4.32 -2.14
C PRO A 14 6.42 4.36 -2.17
N VAL A 15 5.83 3.74 -3.20
CA VAL A 15 4.38 3.56 -3.34
C VAL A 15 4.09 2.07 -3.33
N PHE A 16 3.40 1.60 -2.30
CA PHE A 16 3.05 0.18 -2.14
C PHE A 16 1.63 -0.07 -2.64
N CYS A 17 1.44 -1.13 -3.44
CA CYS A 17 0.13 -1.55 -3.94
C CYS A 17 0.06 -3.09 -4.02
N PRO A 18 -0.32 -3.77 -2.93
CA PRO A 18 -0.35 -5.24 -2.89
C PRO A 18 -1.29 -5.86 -3.92
N ALA A 19 -2.36 -5.14 -4.28
CA ALA A 19 -3.35 -5.55 -5.27
C ALA A 19 -3.18 -4.80 -6.60
N LEU A 20 -1.94 -4.61 -7.08
CA LEU A 20 -1.64 -3.86 -8.32
C LEU A 20 -2.37 -4.41 -9.55
N THR A 21 -2.69 -5.70 -9.54
CA THR A 21 -3.42 -6.39 -10.63
C THR A 21 -4.91 -6.08 -10.64
N ASP A 22 -5.49 -5.54 -9.57
CA ASP A 22 -6.91 -5.20 -9.48
C ASP A 22 -7.19 -3.79 -10.03
N GLY A 23 -6.98 -3.63 -11.34
CA GLY A 23 -7.18 -2.38 -12.06
C GLY A 23 -6.71 -2.46 -13.52
N SER A 24 -6.81 -1.36 -14.26
CA SER A 24 -6.49 -1.35 -15.70
C SER A 24 -5.04 -1.76 -16.03
N ILE A 25 -4.10 -1.56 -15.10
CA ILE A 25 -2.72 -2.07 -15.23
C ILE A 25 -2.73 -3.60 -15.27
N GLY A 26 -3.55 -4.26 -14.45
CA GLY A 26 -3.75 -5.71 -14.47
C GLY A 26 -4.25 -6.22 -15.81
N ASP A 27 -5.21 -5.53 -16.44
CA ASP A 27 -5.69 -5.87 -17.79
C ASP A 27 -4.54 -5.82 -18.81
N MET A 28 -3.69 -4.80 -18.72
CA MET A 28 -2.53 -4.67 -19.61
C MET A 28 -1.50 -5.76 -19.35
N LEU A 29 -1.24 -6.13 -18.09
CA LEU A 29 -0.37 -7.26 -17.74
C LEU A 29 -0.94 -8.58 -18.27
N PHE A 30 -2.25 -8.79 -18.18
CA PHE A 30 -2.94 -9.94 -18.73
C PHE A 30 -2.74 -10.02 -20.25
N PHE A 31 -3.06 -8.97 -21.00
CA PHE A 31 -2.84 -8.96 -22.45
C PHE A 31 -1.36 -9.10 -22.83
N HIS A 32 -0.46 -8.52 -22.03
CA HIS A 32 0.97 -8.64 -22.24
C HIS A 32 1.44 -10.08 -22.09
N SER A 33 0.93 -10.82 -21.09
CA SER A 33 1.36 -12.18 -20.79
C SER A 33 1.18 -13.16 -21.96
N TYR A 34 0.14 -12.98 -22.80
CA TYR A 34 -0.08 -13.78 -24.01
C TYR A 34 0.91 -13.48 -25.13
N LYS A 35 1.45 -12.25 -25.17
CA LYS A 35 2.41 -11.82 -26.20
C LYS A 35 3.86 -12.05 -25.75
N ARG A 36 4.12 -11.87 -24.46
CA ARG A 36 5.42 -11.98 -23.80
C ARG A 36 5.20 -12.47 -22.37
N SER A 37 5.45 -13.76 -22.16
CA SER A 37 5.41 -14.36 -20.84
C SER A 37 6.66 -14.04 -20.03
N GLY A 38 6.60 -14.23 -18.71
CA GLY A 38 7.75 -14.13 -17.81
C GLY A 38 7.77 -12.89 -16.91
N PHE A 39 6.84 -11.95 -17.06
CA PHE A 39 6.66 -10.90 -16.06
C PHE A 39 6.08 -11.51 -14.78
N VAL A 40 6.77 -11.33 -13.66
CA VAL A 40 6.37 -11.81 -12.33
C VAL A 40 6.32 -10.61 -11.40
N LEU A 41 5.18 -10.43 -10.73
CA LEU A 41 5.00 -9.44 -9.68
C LEU A 41 5.17 -10.12 -8.32
N ASP A 42 6.27 -9.83 -7.62
CA ASP A 42 6.51 -10.35 -6.28
C ASP A 42 6.00 -9.38 -5.20
N ILE A 43 4.92 -9.77 -4.54
CA ILE A 43 4.32 -8.99 -3.44
C ILE A 43 5.03 -9.24 -2.09
N VAL A 44 5.83 -10.31 -1.98
CA VAL A 44 6.54 -10.64 -0.74
C VAL A 44 7.66 -9.64 -0.48
N GLU A 45 8.41 -9.26 -1.53
CA GLU A 45 9.45 -8.25 -1.41
C GLU A 45 8.89 -6.90 -0.94
N ASP A 46 7.73 -6.48 -1.45
CA ASP A 46 7.07 -5.23 -1.04
C ASP A 46 6.61 -5.26 0.42
N ILE A 47 6.03 -6.39 0.87
CA ILE A 47 5.64 -6.56 2.29
C ILE A 47 6.86 -6.46 3.21
N ARG A 48 8.00 -7.05 2.82
CA ARG A 48 9.25 -6.91 3.59
C ARG A 48 9.67 -5.45 3.67
N ARG A 49 9.68 -4.74 2.55
CA ARG A 49 10.10 -3.34 2.47
C ARG A 49 9.24 -2.42 3.34
N ILE A 50 7.91 -2.53 3.30
CA ILE A 50 7.03 -1.67 4.11
C ILE A 50 7.12 -2.01 5.61
N ASN A 51 7.21 -3.29 5.97
CA ASN A 51 7.35 -3.70 7.37
C ASN A 51 8.71 -3.28 7.93
N ASP A 52 9.80 -3.48 7.19
CA ASP A 52 11.14 -3.05 7.58
C ASP A 52 11.19 -1.52 7.73
N LEU A 53 10.50 -0.77 6.86
CA LEU A 53 10.40 0.70 6.98
C LEU A 53 9.73 1.11 8.30
N ALA A 54 8.64 0.44 8.69
CA ALA A 54 7.95 0.72 9.95
C ALA A 54 8.80 0.32 11.17
N VAL A 55 9.36 -0.89 11.19
CA VAL A 55 10.18 -1.42 12.30
C VAL A 55 11.40 -0.54 12.57
N ASN A 56 12.05 -0.06 11.52
CA ASN A 56 13.26 0.77 11.64
C ASN A 56 12.96 2.25 11.92
N SER A 57 11.69 2.65 11.99
CA SER A 57 11.30 4.04 12.24
C SER A 57 11.26 4.38 13.73
N TYR A 58 11.94 5.46 14.12
CA TYR A 58 11.94 5.98 15.50
C TYR A 58 10.53 6.32 15.99
N ALA A 59 9.75 7.00 15.14
CA ALA A 59 8.34 7.31 15.37
C ALA A 59 7.57 7.22 14.04
N THR A 60 6.29 6.86 14.08
CA THR A 60 5.44 6.75 12.89
C THR A 60 4.12 7.50 13.06
N GLY A 61 3.68 8.14 11.97
CA GLY A 61 2.37 8.76 11.87
C GLY A 61 1.61 8.16 10.69
N MET A 62 0.34 7.82 10.90
CA MET A 62 -0.55 7.31 9.86
C MET A 62 -1.62 8.35 9.53
N LEU A 63 -1.73 8.71 8.24
CA LEU A 63 -2.85 9.45 7.69
C LEU A 63 -3.50 8.58 6.61
N VAL A 64 -4.70 8.09 6.90
CA VAL A 64 -5.41 7.17 6.01
C VAL A 64 -6.73 7.80 5.58
N LEU A 65 -6.91 7.92 4.26
CA LEU A 65 -8.13 8.42 3.63
C LEU A 65 -8.88 7.24 3.02
N GLY A 66 -10.06 6.93 3.54
CA GLY A 66 -10.83 5.71 3.21
C GLY A 66 -10.54 4.53 4.14
N GLY A 67 -10.85 3.32 3.65
CA GLY A 67 -10.75 2.06 4.41
C GLY A 67 -10.14 0.92 3.57
N GLY A 68 -10.51 -0.32 3.89
CA GLY A 68 -10.13 -1.51 3.13
C GLY A 68 -8.63 -1.78 3.10
N LEU A 69 -8.13 -2.29 1.97
CA LEU A 69 -6.75 -2.77 1.84
C LEU A 69 -5.70 -1.73 2.26
N VAL A 70 -5.89 -0.45 1.91
CA VAL A 70 -4.90 0.60 2.22
C VAL A 70 -4.82 0.88 3.72
N LYS A 71 -5.96 0.85 4.44
CA LYS A 71 -6.02 1.00 5.90
C LYS A 71 -5.35 -0.19 6.58
N HIS A 72 -5.82 -1.39 6.27
CA HIS A 72 -5.29 -2.61 6.87
C HIS A 72 -3.78 -2.76 6.63
N HIS A 73 -3.31 -2.55 5.40
CA HIS A 73 -1.90 -2.75 5.06
C HIS A 73 -0.98 -1.76 5.79
N THR A 74 -1.40 -0.49 5.92
CA THR A 74 -0.64 0.55 6.64
C THR A 74 -0.63 0.28 8.15
N CYS A 75 -1.77 -0.11 8.72
CA CYS A 75 -1.88 -0.50 10.13
C CYS A 75 -1.04 -1.74 10.45
N ASN A 76 -1.09 -2.76 9.58
CA ASN A 76 -0.38 -4.02 9.78
C ASN A 76 1.14 -3.86 9.68
N ALA A 77 1.65 -2.93 8.85
CA ALA A 77 3.07 -2.58 8.87
C ALA A 77 3.49 -2.00 10.23
N ASN A 78 2.65 -1.12 10.81
CA ASN A 78 2.91 -0.54 12.13
C ASN A 78 2.68 -1.52 13.29
N LEU A 79 1.91 -2.59 13.09
CA LEU A 79 1.82 -3.69 14.07
C LEU A 79 3.20 -4.29 14.36
N MET A 80 4.08 -4.38 13.35
CA MET A 80 5.43 -4.94 13.49
C MET A 80 6.34 -4.13 14.42
N ARG A 81 6.01 -2.87 14.69
CA ARG A 81 6.68 -2.00 15.66
C ARG A 81 5.87 -1.78 16.95
N ASN A 82 4.89 -2.64 17.23
CA ASN A 82 3.94 -2.55 18.35
C ASN A 82 3.01 -1.32 18.32
N GLY A 83 2.66 -0.85 17.12
CA GLY A 83 1.68 0.23 16.92
C GLY A 83 2.30 1.53 16.38
N ALA A 84 1.46 2.40 15.84
CA ALA A 84 1.87 3.73 15.40
C ALA A 84 1.77 4.73 16.56
N ASP A 85 2.62 5.77 16.55
CA ASP A 85 2.61 6.82 17.57
C ASP A 85 1.44 7.80 17.37
N PHE A 86 1.05 8.02 16.11
CA PHE A 86 -0.03 8.91 15.73
C PHE A 86 -0.89 8.31 14.61
N SER A 87 -2.20 8.50 14.66
CA SER A 87 -3.11 8.07 13.60
C SER A 87 -4.27 9.04 13.38
N VAL A 88 -4.59 9.29 12.11
CA VAL A 88 -5.76 10.03 11.66
C VAL A 88 -6.42 9.22 10.55
N PHE A 89 -7.69 8.86 10.76
CA PHE A 89 -8.54 8.20 9.77
C PHE A 89 -9.62 9.17 9.29
N VAL A 90 -9.75 9.33 7.98
CA VAL A 90 -10.85 10.09 7.36
C VAL A 90 -11.58 9.16 6.40
N ASN A 91 -12.71 8.62 6.84
CA ASN A 91 -13.52 7.70 6.06
C ASN A 91 -15.01 7.90 6.33
N THR A 92 -15.84 7.16 5.59
CA THR A 92 -17.29 7.13 5.75
C THR A 92 -17.78 5.76 6.24
N GLY A 93 -16.87 4.92 6.75
CA GLY A 93 -17.17 3.60 7.28
C GLY A 93 -17.95 3.70 8.58
N ASN A 94 -18.67 2.63 8.95
CA ASN A 94 -19.43 2.58 10.18
C ASN A 94 -19.29 1.21 10.83
N GLU A 95 -19.11 1.19 12.14
CA GLU A 95 -18.74 0.00 12.91
C GLU A 95 -19.80 -1.11 12.91
N PHE A 96 -21.07 -0.80 12.59
CA PHE A 96 -22.19 -1.75 12.74
C PHE A 96 -22.01 -3.07 11.96
N ASP A 97 -21.21 -3.07 10.88
CA ASP A 97 -20.96 -4.25 10.05
C ASP A 97 -19.70 -5.04 10.48
N GLY A 98 -18.95 -4.53 11.46
CA GLY A 98 -17.72 -5.16 11.96
C GLY A 98 -16.59 -5.22 10.92
N SER A 99 -16.65 -4.39 9.87
CA SER A 99 -15.61 -4.37 8.84
C SER A 99 -14.33 -3.67 9.31
N ASP A 100 -13.20 -4.00 8.68
CA ASP A 100 -11.94 -3.29 8.92
C ASP A 100 -11.99 -1.84 8.43
N SER A 101 -12.93 -1.46 7.55
CA SER A 101 -12.92 -0.17 6.84
C SER A 101 -13.33 1.01 7.71
#